data_AF-A0A258Y2T9-F1
#
_entry.id   AF-A0A258Y2T9-F1
#
_cell.length_a   1.000
_cell.length_b   1.000
_cell.length_c   1.000
_cell.angle_alpha   90.00
_cell.angle_beta   90.00
_cell.angle_gamma   90.00
#
_symmetry.space_group_name_H-M   'P 1'
#
loop_
_entity.id
_entity.type
_entity.pdbx_description
1 polymer ?
#
loop_
_entity_poly.entity_id
_entity_poly.type
_entity_poly.pdbx_seq_one_letter_code
_entity_poly.pdbx_strand_id
1 'polypeptide(L)' 'GLKVHVWTLRCENAFLPPALRRGNDPTAKGDCATAWQMLAQVGVDGVFSDNPREVQAARTARP' A
#
# COMPACT_ATOMS: atom_id res chain seq x y z
N GLY A 1 -10.79 4.02 -21.49
CA GLY A 1 -11.32 2.91 -20.68
C GLY A 1 -11.68 3.40 -19.29
N LEU A 2 -12.17 2.51 -18.42
CA LEU A 2 -12.53 2.82 -17.03
C LEU A 2 -11.30 2.86 -16.13
N LYS A 3 -11.36 3.71 -15.09
CA LYS A 3 -10.34 3.81 -14.04
C LYS A 3 -10.56 2.73 -12.99
N VAL A 4 -9.49 2.07 -12.54
CA VAL A 4 -9.52 0.99 -11.55
C VAL A 4 -8.89 1.44 -10.25
N HIS A 5 -9.66 1.39 -9.15
CA HIS A 5 -9.19 1.72 -7.81
C HIS A 5 -9.28 0.54 -6.86
N VAL A 6 -8.25 0.32 -6.03
CA VAL A 6 -8.25 -0.75 -5.01
C VAL A 6 -8.84 -0.25 -3.70
N TRP A 7 -9.65 -1.09 -3.07
CA TRP A 7 -10.28 -0.87 -1.76
C TRP A 7 -9.98 -2.07 -0.82
N THR A 8 -9.32 -1.93 0.33
CA THR A 8 -8.61 -0.78 0.91
C THR A 8 -7.14 -1.16 1.11
N LEU A 9 -6.22 -0.26 0.75
CA LEU A 9 -4.80 -0.44 1.08
C LEU A 9 -4.57 -0.01 2.54
N ARG A 10 -4.35 -0.99 3.40
CA ARG A 10 -4.06 -0.81 4.83
C ARG A 10 -2.59 -1.10 5.11
N CYS A 11 -1.96 -0.25 5.93
CA CYS A 11 -0.52 -0.35 6.17
C CYS A 11 -0.14 -1.26 7.35
N GLU A 12 -1.11 -1.75 8.12
CA GLU A 12 -0.85 -2.64 9.25
C GLU A 12 -0.44 -4.05 8.79
N ASN A 13 0.49 -4.67 9.51
CA ASN A 13 1.06 -5.98 9.17
C ASN A 13 0.01 -7.05 8.91
N ALA A 14 -1.11 -7.04 9.64
CA ALA A 14 -2.20 -8.01 9.47
C ALA A 14 -2.79 -8.04 8.05
N PHE A 15 -2.77 -6.91 7.34
CA PHE A 15 -3.36 -6.77 6.00
C PHE A 15 -2.33 -6.89 4.88
N LEU A 16 -1.05 -6.86 5.22
CA LEU A 16 0.02 -6.95 4.23
C LEU A 16 0.40 -8.42 3.95
N PRO A 17 0.86 -8.72 2.72
CA PRO A 17 1.51 -9.98 2.41
C PRO A 17 2.65 -10.26 3.40
N PRO A 18 2.91 -11.53 3.78
CA PRO A 18 3.93 -11.86 4.78
C PRO A 18 5.30 -11.24 4.50
N ALA A 19 5.73 -11.18 3.24
CA ALA A 19 7.00 -10.58 2.83
C ALA A 19 7.11 -9.07 3.08
N LEU A 20 5.99 -8.38 3.24
CA LEU A 20 5.94 -6.94 3.50
C LEU A 20 5.66 -6.62 4.98
N ARG A 21 5.56 -7.63 5.85
CA ARG A 21 5.35 -7.40 7.28
C ARG A 21 6.67 -7.04 7.94
N ARG A 22 6.62 -6.16 8.95
CA ARG A 22 7.79 -5.76 9.75
C ARG A 22 7.55 -6.07 11.22
N GLY A 23 8.41 -6.91 11.80
CA GLY A 23 8.22 -7.39 13.18
C GLY A 23 6.99 -8.28 13.34
N ASN A 24 6.55 -8.46 14.59
CA ASN A 24 5.53 -9.46 14.95
C ASN A 24 4.19 -8.85 15.43
N ASP A 25 4.11 -7.53 15.62
CA ASP A 25 2.86 -6.86 16.01
C ASP A 25 1.94 -6.75 14.79
N PRO A 26 0.75 -7.37 14.80
CA PRO A 26 -0.18 -7.35 13.67
C PRO A 26 -0.73 -5.94 13.36
N THR A 27 -0.74 -5.03 14.34
CA THR A 27 -1.26 -3.67 14.22
C THR A 27 -0.20 -2.64 13.84
N ALA A 28 1.08 -2.99 14.00
CA ALA A 28 2.19 -2.14 13.58
C ALA A 28 2.25 -2.00 12.05
N LYS A 29 2.82 -0.89 11.58
CA LYS A 29 2.97 -0.61 10.14
C LYS A 29 4.07 -1.48 9.52
N GLY A 30 3.72 -2.19 8.46
CA GLY A 30 4.69 -2.90 7.61
C GLY A 30 5.20 -2.04 6.45
N ASP A 31 5.62 -2.69 5.37
CA ASP A 31 6.09 -2.05 4.14
C ASP A 31 4.95 -1.69 3.19
N CYS A 32 4.20 -0.67 3.60
CA CYS A 32 3.10 -0.14 2.81
C CYS A 32 3.55 0.53 1.50
N ALA A 33 4.80 1.01 1.44
CA ALA A 33 5.35 1.67 0.27
C ALA A 33 5.55 0.67 -0.88
N THR A 34 6.15 -0.50 -0.59
CA THR A 34 6.27 -1.57 -1.57
C THR A 34 4.90 -2.12 -1.99
N ALA A 35 3.95 -2.23 -1.05
CA ALA A 35 2.58 -2.65 -1.39
C ALA A 35 1.92 -1.70 -2.42
N TRP A 36 2.04 -0.38 -2.22
CA TRP A 36 1.60 0.61 -3.21
C TRP A 36 2.33 0.45 -4.56
N GLN A 37 3.66 0.27 -4.55
CA GLN A 37 4.44 0.11 -5.77
C GLN A 37 4.01 -1.12 -6.59
N MET A 38 3.75 -2.25 -5.92
CA MET A 38 3.26 -3.47 -6.59
C MET A 38 1.89 -3.25 -7.25
N LEU A 39 0.97 -2.57 -6.56
CA LEU A 39 -0.34 -2.21 -7.13
C LEU A 39 -0.20 -1.27 -8.33
N ALA A 40 0.70 -0.29 -8.24
CA ALA A 40 0.97 0.62 -9.35
C ALA A 40 1.58 -0.10 -10.57
N GLN A 41 2.44 -1.11 -10.34
CA GLN A 41 3.07 -1.89 -11.42
C GLN A 41 2.06 -2.72 -12.23
N VAL A 42 0.96 -3.16 -11.61
CA VAL A 42 -0.10 -3.90 -12.31
C VAL A 42 -1.15 -2.98 -12.97
N GLY A 43 -0.91 -1.66 -12.99
CA GLY A 43 -1.72 -0.69 -13.73
C GLY A 43 -2.94 -0.15 -12.99
N VAL A 44 -3.00 -0.29 -11.66
CA VAL A 44 -4.05 0.35 -10.85
C VAL A 44 -3.92 1.87 -10.90
N ASP A 45 -5.03 2.58 -11.11
CA ASP A 45 -5.05 4.05 -11.22
C ASP A 45 -5.00 4.75 -9.86
N GLY A 46 -5.43 4.08 -8.78
CA GLY A 46 -5.47 4.64 -7.44
C GLY A 46 -5.87 3.64 -6.37
N VAL A 47 -5.75 4.06 -5.11
CA VAL A 47 -6.20 3.26 -3.97
C VAL A 47 -6.98 4.13 -3.00
N PHE A 48 -7.91 3.51 -2.29
CA PHE A 48 -8.44 4.03 -1.05
C PHE A 48 -7.62 3.47 0.12
N SER A 49 -7.32 4.31 1.10
CA SER A 49 -6.48 3.95 2.24
C SER A 49 -6.84 4.79 3.46
N ASP A 50 -6.83 4.15 4.62
CA ASP A 50 -6.90 4.81 5.94
C ASP A 50 -5.56 5.47 6.32
N ASN A 51 -4.51 5.22 5.52
CA ASN A 51 -3.16 5.76 5.67
C ASN A 51 -2.78 6.65 4.47
N PRO A 52 -3.56 7.71 4.15
CA PRO A 52 -3.35 8.49 2.92
C PRO A 52 -1.99 9.20 2.88
N ARG A 53 -1.42 9.58 4.03
CA ARG A 53 -0.07 10.20 4.10
C ARG A 53 1.00 9.24 3.62
N GLU A 54 0.98 8.01 4.12
CA GLU A 54 1.95 6.96 3.79
C GLU A 54 1.87 6.57 2.32
N VAL A 55 0.64 6.40 1.82
CA VAL A 55 0.40 6.11 0.40
C VAL A 55 0.85 7.28 -0.48
N GLN A 56 0.56 8.52 -0.10
CA GLN A 56 1.00 9.70 -0.85
C GLN A 56 2.52 9.83 -0.88
N ALA A 57 3.21 9.55 0.23
CA ALA A 57 4.67 9.55 0.28
C ALA A 57 5.26 8.46 -0.65
N ALA A 58 4.70 7.25 -0.63
CA ALA A 58 5.12 6.16 -1.52
C ALA A 58 4.86 6.48 -3.01
N ARG A 59 3.80 7.24 -3.30
CA ARG A 59 3.47 7.73 -4.64
C ARG A 59 4.49 8.71 -5.20
N THR A 60 4.96 9.63 -4.37
CA THR A 60 5.89 10.70 -4.80
C THR A 60 7.35 10.27 -4.74
N ALA A 61 7.69 9.24 -3.97
CA ALA A 61 9.05 8.71 -3.87
C ALA A 61 9.51 7.91 -5.10
N ARG A 62 8.72 7.86 -6.17
CA ARG A 62 9.11 7.20 -7.43
C ARG A 62 10.16 8.08 -8.15
N PRO A 63 11.29 7.51 -8.63
CA PRO A 63 12.17 8.20 -9.57
C PRO A 63 11.45 8.47 -10.90
#